data_AF-A0A7W8KA53-F1
#
_entry.id   AF-A0A7W8KA53-F1
#
_cell.length_a   1.000
_cell.length_b   1.000
_cell.length_c   1.000
_cell.angle_alpha   90.00
_cell.angle_beta   90.00
_cell.angle_gamma   90.00
#
_symmetry.space_group_name_H-M   'P 1'
#
loop_
_entity.id
_entity.type
_entity.pdbx_description
1 polymer ?
#
loop_
_entity_poly.entity_id
_entity_poly.type
_entity_poly.pdbx_seq_one_letter_code
_entity_poly.pdbx_strand_id
1 'polypeptide(L)'
;MTTLAFKQTWTALKGKLIFDFTLYRSEEHGASIVKICFEGDGEHRVHEVLLPSGPTRHLDFQFNFTPDGVVYVKGTLRHESNHHGDADAHVTVFADIVYGHQGRHDERHFEGFMIAINCHEASSASEPIAPPLPVNAPDSARCLAVGAEALRLRFISYVPAIVDPSAPPGNTLYQALLAARPAGRESMEALALRYIQGESPCAPAFLGLPGELPALWHSYVDVAMAAQQLCSQPKLLQQRIFTLLHAETDEQVAALLASPACADATAAAWQSYFALIITPGHDNALLSTLPHFLGAIHLLNHLYLFAPSSPPSAATLTALAHASIVLPAAIFPLPAAKDAASGD
;
A
#
# COMPACT_ATOMS: atom_id res chain seq x y z
N MET A 1 -24.41 -15.50 -16.26
CA MET A 1 -23.07 -15.97 -15.88
C MET A 1 -22.47 -14.91 -14.98
N THR A 2 -22.01 -15.28 -13.79
CA THR A 2 -21.66 -14.33 -12.74
C THR A 2 -20.36 -13.60 -13.09
N THR A 3 -20.49 -12.32 -13.43
CA THR A 3 -19.38 -11.41 -13.67
C THR A 3 -18.85 -10.94 -12.32
N LEU A 4 -17.67 -11.40 -11.89
CA LEU A 4 -17.02 -10.84 -10.70
C LEU A 4 -16.56 -9.42 -11.04
N ALA A 5 -17.10 -8.42 -10.34
CA ALA A 5 -16.67 -7.03 -10.46
C ALA A 5 -15.89 -6.65 -9.20
N PHE A 6 -14.61 -6.30 -9.37
CA PHE A 6 -13.84 -5.65 -8.30
C PHE A 6 -13.83 -4.16 -8.54
N LYS A 7 -14.11 -3.39 -7.49
CA LYS A 7 -14.26 -1.94 -7.56
C LYS A 7 -13.29 -1.25 -6.62
N GLN A 8 -12.52 -0.29 -7.13
CA GLN A 8 -11.67 0.57 -6.33
C GLN A 8 -11.84 2.02 -6.76
N THR A 9 -12.04 2.89 -5.78
CA THR A 9 -12.27 4.32 -6.02
C THR A 9 -11.14 5.12 -5.41
N TRP A 10 -10.62 6.07 -6.18
CA TRP A 10 -9.58 7.01 -5.77
C TRP A 10 -10.04 8.44 -6.09
N THR A 11 -9.72 9.39 -5.22
CA THR A 11 -10.16 10.79 -5.36
C THR A 11 -8.97 11.74 -5.36
N ALA A 12 -9.02 12.76 -6.20
CA ALA A 12 -8.03 13.81 -6.35
C ALA A 12 -8.67 15.20 -6.51
N LEU A 13 -7.86 16.25 -6.62
CA LEU A 13 -8.32 17.65 -6.74
C LEU A 13 -9.36 18.05 -5.68
N LYS A 14 -9.08 17.72 -4.40
CA LYS A 14 -9.98 17.95 -3.25
C LYS A 14 -11.34 17.26 -3.39
N GLY A 15 -11.36 16.05 -3.96
CA GLY A 15 -12.58 15.26 -4.15
C GLY A 15 -13.32 15.56 -5.45
N LYS A 16 -12.97 16.64 -6.16
CA LYS A 16 -13.59 17.01 -7.43
C LYS A 16 -13.27 16.03 -8.55
N LEU A 17 -12.18 15.27 -8.46
CA LEU A 17 -11.83 14.26 -9.46
C LEU A 17 -11.90 12.88 -8.82
N ILE A 18 -12.70 12.00 -9.38
CA ILE A 18 -12.95 10.65 -8.88
C ILE A 18 -12.57 9.67 -9.98
N PHE A 19 -11.67 8.76 -9.67
CA PHE A 19 -11.30 7.65 -10.52
C PHE A 19 -11.93 6.39 -9.94
N ASP A 20 -12.87 5.83 -10.66
CA ASP A 20 -13.62 4.64 -10.28
C ASP A 20 -13.27 3.49 -11.24
N PHE A 21 -12.46 2.57 -10.75
CA PHE A 21 -11.98 1.44 -11.51
C PHE A 21 -12.84 0.22 -11.17
N THR A 22 -13.51 -0.34 -12.18
CA THR A 22 -14.31 -1.55 -12.04
C THR A 22 -13.79 -2.63 -13.00
N LEU A 23 -13.12 -3.65 -12.46
CA LEU A 23 -12.62 -4.76 -13.26
C LEU A 23 -13.69 -5.85 -13.34
N TYR A 24 -14.12 -6.19 -14.56
CA TYR A 24 -15.10 -7.24 -14.80
C TYR A 24 -14.41 -8.53 -15.24
N ARG A 25 -14.74 -9.62 -14.55
CA ARG A 25 -14.30 -10.98 -14.89
C ARG A 25 -15.40 -11.67 -15.70
N SER A 26 -15.33 -11.56 -17.04
CA SER A 26 -16.20 -12.31 -17.95
C SER A 26 -15.36 -12.92 -19.08
N GLU A 27 -15.51 -14.22 -19.33
CA GLU A 27 -14.89 -14.93 -20.46
C GLU A 27 -15.42 -14.46 -21.82
N GLU A 28 -16.63 -13.90 -21.87
CA GLU A 28 -17.26 -13.42 -23.12
C GLU A 28 -17.01 -11.93 -23.40
N HIS A 29 -16.67 -11.13 -22.38
CA HIS A 29 -16.57 -9.67 -22.54
C HIS A 29 -15.27 -9.02 -22.10
N GLY A 30 -14.41 -9.66 -21.30
CA GLY A 30 -12.98 -9.33 -21.06
C GLY A 30 -12.57 -7.91 -20.64
N ALA A 31 -13.40 -6.89 -20.83
CA ALA A 31 -13.02 -5.49 -20.73
C ALA A 31 -13.22 -5.00 -19.31
N SER A 32 -12.16 -4.45 -18.75
CA SER A 32 -12.22 -3.72 -17.48
C SER A 32 -12.71 -2.30 -17.76
N ILE A 33 -13.64 -1.79 -16.94
CA ILE A 33 -14.16 -0.43 -17.12
C ILE A 33 -13.45 0.49 -16.14
N VAL A 34 -12.92 1.59 -16.63
CA VAL A 34 -12.46 2.69 -15.79
C VAL A 34 -13.36 3.88 -16.04
N LYS A 35 -13.96 4.39 -14.99
CA LYS A 35 -14.75 5.62 -15.01
C LYS A 35 -13.94 6.72 -14.35
N ILE A 36 -13.86 7.86 -15.01
CA ILE A 36 -13.21 9.06 -14.48
C ILE A 36 -14.29 10.12 -14.42
N CYS A 37 -14.69 10.47 -13.21
CA CYS A 37 -15.72 11.44 -12.93
C CYS A 37 -15.08 12.74 -12.44
N PHE A 38 -15.59 13.86 -12.91
CA PHE A 38 -15.27 15.17 -12.37
C PHE A 38 -16.55 15.83 -11.86
N GLU A 39 -16.50 16.26 -10.60
CA GLU A 39 -17.52 17.01 -9.89
C GLU A 39 -17.04 18.47 -9.76
N GLY A 40 -17.48 19.31 -10.70
CA GLY A 40 -17.26 20.75 -10.72
C GLY A 40 -18.43 21.53 -10.12
N ASP A 41 -18.32 22.86 -10.11
CA ASP A 41 -19.37 23.75 -9.58
C ASP A 41 -20.60 23.72 -10.49
N GLY A 42 -21.48 22.73 -10.27
CA GLY A 42 -22.71 22.50 -11.04
C GLY A 42 -22.59 21.60 -12.28
N GLU A 43 -21.39 21.06 -12.57
CA GLU A 43 -21.18 20.10 -13.66
C GLU A 43 -20.66 18.76 -13.14
N HIS A 44 -21.37 17.68 -13.46
CA HIS A 44 -20.92 16.31 -13.26
C HIS A 44 -20.62 15.70 -14.62
N ARG A 45 -19.34 15.43 -14.90
CA ARG A 45 -18.89 14.82 -16.16
C ARG A 45 -18.29 13.46 -15.87
N VAL A 46 -18.73 12.45 -16.61
CA VAL A 46 -18.25 11.08 -16.49
C VAL A 46 -17.68 10.65 -17.83
N HIS A 47 -16.41 10.25 -17.83
CA HIS A 47 -15.79 9.56 -18.95
C HIS A 47 -15.61 8.10 -18.59
N GLU A 48 -16.17 7.20 -19.40
CA GLU A 48 -15.97 5.77 -19.24
C GLU A 48 -15.03 5.26 -20.34
N VAL A 49 -14.03 4.50 -19.93
CA VAL A 49 -13.13 3.80 -20.85
C VAL A 49 -13.15 2.30 -20.63
N LEU A 50 -13.08 1.60 -21.75
CA LEU A 50 -12.95 0.14 -21.78
C LEU A 50 -11.47 -0.20 -21.95
N LEU A 51 -10.86 -0.68 -20.87
CA LEU A 51 -9.53 -1.25 -20.92
C LEU A 51 -9.58 -2.58 -21.68
N PRO A 52 -8.81 -2.74 -22.77
CA PRO A 52 -8.86 -3.96 -23.57
C PRO A 52 -8.42 -5.18 -22.76
N SER A 53 -9.13 -6.30 -22.90
CA SER A 53 -8.64 -7.61 -22.46
C SER A 53 -7.40 -8.00 -23.24
N GLY A 54 -6.23 -8.00 -22.59
CA GLY A 54 -5.02 -8.56 -23.18
C GLY A 54 -3.76 -8.23 -22.37
N PRO A 55 -2.83 -9.19 -22.19
CA PRO A 55 -1.63 -9.06 -21.35
C PRO A 55 -0.62 -8.00 -21.80
N THR A 56 -0.85 -7.35 -22.95
CA THR A 56 0.08 -6.39 -23.58
C THR A 56 -0.62 -5.16 -24.12
N ARG A 57 -1.93 -5.00 -23.84
CA ARG A 57 -2.70 -3.86 -24.35
C ARG A 57 -2.68 -2.74 -23.31
N HIS A 58 -2.21 -1.59 -23.77
CA HIS A 58 -2.35 -0.34 -23.06
C HIS A 58 -3.49 0.47 -23.68
N LEU A 59 -4.11 1.29 -22.87
CA LEU A 59 -5.10 2.27 -23.28
C LEU A 59 -4.57 3.65 -22.92
N ASP A 60 -4.24 4.42 -23.94
CA ASP A 60 -4.00 5.85 -23.78
C ASP A 60 -5.33 6.59 -23.79
N PHE A 61 -5.47 7.55 -22.88
CA PHE A 61 -6.67 8.37 -22.80
C PHE A 61 -6.31 9.81 -22.47
N GLN A 62 -7.16 10.73 -22.92
CA GLN A 62 -7.12 12.13 -22.55
C GLN A 62 -8.53 12.70 -22.51
N PHE A 63 -8.88 13.30 -21.38
CA PHE A 63 -10.17 13.95 -21.12
C PHE A 63 -9.96 15.38 -20.68
N ASN A 64 -10.78 16.25 -21.24
CA ASN A 64 -10.88 17.65 -20.86
C ASN A 64 -12.23 17.85 -20.17
N PHE A 65 -12.19 18.15 -18.87
CA PHE A 65 -13.36 18.24 -18.02
C PHE A 65 -13.97 19.64 -17.99
N THR A 66 -13.27 20.65 -18.51
CA THR A 66 -13.83 21.99 -18.71
C THR A 66 -13.84 22.34 -20.21
N PRO A 67 -14.80 23.15 -20.69
CA PRO A 67 -14.92 23.50 -22.12
C PRO A 67 -13.67 24.18 -22.70
N ASP A 68 -12.92 24.87 -21.84
CA ASP A 68 -11.66 25.57 -22.15
C ASP A 68 -10.42 24.66 -22.07
N GLY A 69 -10.58 23.37 -21.72
CA GLY A 69 -9.47 22.43 -21.57
C GLY A 69 -8.61 22.67 -20.33
N VAL A 70 -9.01 23.58 -19.44
CA VAL A 70 -8.24 23.94 -18.25
C VAL A 70 -8.11 22.74 -17.31
N VAL A 71 -9.17 22.00 -16.99
CA VAL A 71 -9.04 20.77 -16.18
C VAL A 71 -8.93 19.57 -17.11
N TYR A 72 -7.86 18.80 -16.95
CA TYR A 72 -7.63 17.63 -17.78
C TYR A 72 -7.13 16.44 -16.99
N VAL A 73 -7.35 15.26 -17.56
CA VAL A 73 -6.74 14.00 -17.14
C VAL A 73 -6.25 13.31 -18.40
N LYS A 74 -4.98 12.94 -18.42
CA LYS A 74 -4.41 12.11 -19.49
C LYS A 74 -3.59 10.99 -18.87
N GLY A 75 -3.40 9.92 -19.59
CA GLY A 75 -2.55 8.85 -19.11
C GLY A 75 -2.66 7.59 -19.91
N THR A 76 -2.03 6.56 -19.37
CA THR A 76 -1.98 5.22 -19.93
C THR A 76 -2.41 4.24 -18.86
N LEU A 77 -3.35 3.36 -19.21
CA LEU A 77 -3.73 2.21 -18.39
C LEU A 77 -3.18 0.94 -19.04
N ARG A 78 -2.61 0.05 -18.23
CA ARG A 78 -2.07 -1.23 -18.72
C ARG A 78 -2.65 -2.37 -17.91
N HIS A 79 -3.17 -3.36 -18.61
CA HIS A 79 -3.53 -4.63 -18.01
C HIS A 79 -2.27 -5.51 -17.95
N GLU A 80 -1.78 -5.77 -16.75
CA GLU A 80 -0.66 -6.66 -16.53
C GLU A 80 -1.19 -7.98 -15.95
N SER A 81 -0.87 -9.09 -16.60
CA SER A 81 -1.17 -10.42 -16.08
C SER A 81 0.14 -11.17 -15.87
N ASN A 82 0.67 -11.11 -14.65
CA ASN A 82 1.87 -11.86 -14.32
C ASN A 82 1.49 -13.33 -14.14
N HIS A 83 1.78 -14.13 -15.16
CA HIS A 83 1.83 -15.58 -15.04
C HIS A 83 3.24 -15.94 -14.56
N HIS A 84 3.50 -15.77 -13.26
CA HIS A 84 4.64 -16.47 -12.67
C HIS A 84 4.27 -17.94 -12.57
N GLY A 85 5.22 -18.85 -12.82
CA GLY A 85 5.00 -20.29 -12.99
C GLY A 85 4.51 -21.06 -11.75
N ASP A 86 3.93 -20.37 -10.77
CA ASP A 86 3.16 -20.93 -9.66
C ASP A 86 1.69 -20.54 -9.85
N ALA A 87 0.78 -21.45 -9.50
CA ALA A 87 -0.59 -21.53 -9.99
C ALA A 87 -1.56 -20.34 -9.76
N ASP A 88 -1.09 -19.17 -9.31
CA ASP A 88 -1.94 -18.02 -8.97
C ASP A 88 -1.84 -16.91 -10.03
N ALA A 89 -2.79 -16.87 -10.95
CA ALA A 89 -2.91 -15.75 -11.90
C ALA A 89 -3.38 -14.48 -11.17
N HIS A 90 -2.55 -13.43 -11.17
CA HIS A 90 -2.96 -12.10 -10.73
C HIS A 90 -3.32 -11.23 -11.93
N VAL A 91 -4.44 -10.51 -11.83
CA VAL A 91 -4.80 -9.43 -12.76
C VAL A 91 -4.48 -8.12 -12.06
N THR A 92 -3.53 -7.37 -12.61
CA THR A 92 -3.17 -6.04 -12.13
C THR A 92 -3.50 -5.00 -13.19
N VAL A 93 -3.92 -3.82 -12.74
CA VAL A 93 -4.03 -2.64 -13.60
C VAL A 93 -3.01 -1.63 -13.13
N PHE A 94 -2.01 -1.41 -13.98
CA PHE A 94 -1.03 -0.34 -13.81
C PHE A 94 -1.57 0.93 -14.46
N ALA A 95 -1.38 2.07 -13.81
CA ALA A 95 -1.76 3.36 -14.33
C ALA A 95 -0.59 4.35 -14.25
N ASP A 96 -0.43 5.10 -15.34
CA ASP A 96 0.43 6.28 -15.44
C ASP A 96 -0.48 7.44 -15.83
N ILE A 97 -0.83 8.29 -14.86
CA ILE A 97 -1.89 9.31 -14.99
C ILE A 97 -1.33 10.67 -14.61
N VAL A 98 -1.52 11.62 -15.50
CA VAL A 98 -1.27 13.05 -15.28
C VAL A 98 -2.60 13.80 -15.27
N TYR A 99 -2.82 14.60 -14.23
CA TYR A 99 -4.07 15.33 -14.07
C TYR A 99 -3.86 16.66 -13.35
N GLY A 100 -4.72 17.64 -13.62
CA GLY A 100 -4.64 18.95 -12.99
C GLY A 100 -5.13 20.05 -13.91
N HIS A 101 -4.69 21.28 -13.63
CA HIS A 101 -5.03 22.42 -14.47
C HIS A 101 -3.91 22.68 -15.50
N GLN A 102 -4.26 22.72 -16.79
CA GLN A 102 -3.30 22.93 -17.87
C GLN A 102 -2.52 24.24 -17.69
N GLY A 103 -1.19 24.14 -17.71
CA GLY A 103 -0.29 25.29 -17.58
C GLY A 103 -0.21 25.90 -16.18
N ARG A 104 -0.74 25.22 -15.14
CA ARG A 104 -0.60 25.62 -13.73
C ARG A 104 0.33 24.67 -12.98
N HIS A 105 0.88 25.16 -11.87
CA HIS A 105 1.80 24.41 -11.00
C HIS A 105 1.13 23.29 -10.19
N ASP A 106 -0.16 23.03 -10.37
CA ASP A 106 -0.92 22.00 -9.65
C ASP A 106 -1.17 20.73 -10.48
N GLU A 107 -0.45 20.59 -11.60
CA GLU A 107 -0.36 19.32 -12.33
C GLU A 107 0.25 18.25 -11.42
N ARG A 108 -0.43 17.11 -11.33
CA ARG A 108 -0.03 15.96 -10.53
C ARG A 108 0.18 14.78 -11.43
N HIS A 109 1.13 13.94 -11.04
CA HIS A 109 1.48 12.70 -11.70
C HIS A 109 1.32 11.54 -10.73
N PHE A 110 0.67 10.48 -11.19
CA PHE A 110 0.55 9.21 -10.50
C PHE A 110 1.11 8.12 -11.42
N GLU A 111 2.02 7.30 -10.89
CA GLU A 111 2.56 6.13 -11.58
C GLU A 111 2.55 4.95 -10.60
N GLY A 112 1.81 3.89 -10.91
CA GLY A 112 1.76 2.70 -10.06
C GLY A 112 0.59 1.75 -10.31
N PHE A 113 0.48 0.74 -9.45
CA PHE A 113 -0.62 -0.22 -9.48
C PHE A 113 -1.87 0.37 -8.85
N MET A 114 -2.95 0.43 -9.63
CA MET A 114 -4.25 0.87 -9.14
C MET A 114 -5.04 -0.27 -8.52
N ILE A 115 -4.96 -1.47 -9.11
CA ILE A 115 -5.70 -2.66 -8.65
C ILE A 115 -4.81 -3.89 -8.80
N ALA A 116 -4.88 -4.80 -7.82
CA ALA A 116 -4.35 -6.16 -7.92
C ALA A 116 -5.40 -7.16 -7.43
N ILE A 117 -5.89 -8.04 -8.30
CA ILE A 117 -6.86 -9.09 -7.96
C ILE A 117 -6.19 -10.45 -8.09
N ASN A 118 -6.41 -11.31 -7.09
CA ASN A 118 -6.11 -12.73 -7.22
C ASN A 118 -7.26 -13.43 -7.97
N CYS A 119 -6.97 -14.04 -9.13
CA CYS A 119 -7.99 -14.74 -9.91
C CYS A 119 -8.54 -16.01 -9.21
N HIS A 120 -8.04 -16.41 -8.04
CA HIS A 120 -8.58 -17.55 -7.30
C HIS A 120 -9.56 -17.21 -6.16
N GLU A 121 -9.85 -15.92 -5.90
CA GLU A 121 -10.87 -15.53 -4.91
C GLU A 121 -12.28 -15.56 -5.53
N ALA A 122 -13.17 -16.37 -4.94
CA ALA A 122 -14.61 -16.29 -5.20
C ALA A 122 -15.22 -15.14 -4.39
N SER A 123 -16.05 -14.34 -5.06
CA SER A 123 -16.73 -13.14 -4.52
C SER A 123 -17.41 -13.39 -3.18
N SER A 124 -17.17 -12.53 -2.18
CA SER A 124 -18.19 -12.16 -1.19
C SER A 124 -18.61 -10.71 -1.42
N ALA A 125 -19.32 -10.46 -2.52
CA ALA A 125 -20.07 -9.23 -2.70
C ALA A 125 -21.55 -9.56 -2.57
N SER A 126 -22.19 -9.03 -1.53
CA SER A 126 -23.65 -8.96 -1.45
C SER A 126 -24.16 -8.06 -2.57
N GLU A 127 -24.95 -8.60 -3.50
CA GLU A 127 -25.63 -7.83 -4.54
C GLU A 127 -26.83 -7.03 -4.00
N PRO A 128 -27.16 -5.88 -4.62
CA PRO A 128 -28.48 -5.26 -4.49
C PRO A 128 -29.53 -6.08 -5.28
N ILE A 129 -30.56 -6.51 -4.55
CA ILE A 129 -31.83 -7.16 -4.93
C ILE A 129 -32.12 -7.33 -6.44
N ALA A 130 -32.28 -8.59 -6.87
CA ALA A 130 -32.88 -8.99 -8.16
C ALA A 130 -34.15 -9.86 -7.96
N PRO A 131 -35.09 -9.91 -8.94
CA PRO A 131 -36.39 -10.62 -8.86
C PRO A 131 -36.26 -12.16 -9.01
N PRO A 132 -37.32 -12.97 -8.78
CA PRO A 132 -37.23 -14.26 -8.07
C PRO A 132 -36.66 -15.45 -8.87
N LEU A 133 -36.09 -16.38 -8.10
CA LEU A 133 -35.31 -17.59 -8.43
C LEU A 133 -36.12 -18.76 -9.05
N PRO A 134 -35.47 -19.67 -9.79
CA PRO A 134 -35.78 -21.09 -9.77
C PRO A 134 -34.81 -21.89 -8.89
N VAL A 135 -35.39 -22.89 -8.24
CA VAL A 135 -34.88 -23.77 -7.19
C VAL A 135 -33.92 -24.82 -7.75
N ASN A 136 -32.73 -24.94 -7.14
CA ASN A 136 -31.87 -26.13 -6.95
C ASN A 136 -30.38 -25.79 -7.15
N ALA A 137 -29.63 -25.67 -6.05
CA ALA A 137 -28.17 -25.67 -6.05
C ALA A 137 -27.65 -26.66 -4.97
N PRO A 138 -26.73 -27.57 -5.31
CA PRO A 138 -26.11 -28.48 -4.35
C PRO A 138 -24.99 -27.79 -3.56
N ASP A 139 -24.64 -28.42 -2.43
CA ASP A 139 -23.82 -27.91 -1.33
C ASP A 139 -22.48 -27.22 -1.70
N SER A 140 -22.40 -25.94 -1.28
CA SER A 140 -21.28 -25.23 -0.65
C SER A 140 -19.86 -25.78 -0.84
N ALA A 141 -19.11 -25.22 -1.80
CA ALA A 141 -17.65 -25.30 -1.82
C ALA A 141 -17.03 -24.30 -0.81
N ARG A 142 -16.11 -24.79 0.02
CA ARG A 142 -15.47 -24.07 1.13
C ARG A 142 -14.56 -22.95 0.64
N CYS A 143 -14.68 -21.76 1.24
CA CYS A 143 -13.67 -20.70 1.14
C CYS A 143 -12.29 -21.25 1.51
N LEU A 144 -11.35 -21.26 0.56
CA LEU A 144 -9.95 -21.48 0.88
C LEU A 144 -9.43 -20.17 1.46
N ALA A 145 -9.35 -20.11 2.78
CA ALA A 145 -8.70 -19.02 3.48
C ALA A 145 -7.28 -18.81 2.92
N VAL A 146 -6.88 -17.57 2.66
CA VAL A 146 -5.46 -17.24 2.45
C VAL A 146 -4.70 -17.84 3.62
N GLY A 147 -3.82 -18.78 3.33
CA GLY A 147 -3.08 -19.48 4.37
C GLY A 147 -2.33 -18.49 5.25
N ALA A 148 -2.28 -18.74 6.56
CA ALA A 148 -1.56 -17.89 7.50
C ALA A 148 -0.09 -17.66 7.08
N GLU A 149 0.49 -18.59 6.34
CA GLU A 149 1.83 -18.49 5.75
C GLU A 149 1.91 -17.43 4.65
N ALA A 150 0.98 -17.42 3.69
CA ALA A 150 0.95 -16.42 2.63
C ALA A 150 0.75 -15.00 3.20
N LEU A 151 -0.06 -14.87 4.26
CA LEU A 151 -0.22 -13.59 4.96
C LEU A 151 1.09 -13.13 5.60
N ARG A 152 1.82 -14.04 6.25
CA ARG A 152 3.11 -13.73 6.89
C ARG A 152 4.18 -13.36 5.87
N LEU A 153 4.25 -14.03 4.73
CA LEU A 153 5.28 -13.74 3.73
C LEU A 153 5.02 -12.43 2.99
N ARG A 154 3.77 -12.18 2.58
CA ARG A 154 3.43 -11.11 1.62
C ARG A 154 3.05 -9.77 2.26
N PHE A 155 2.84 -9.72 3.57
CA PHE A 155 2.35 -8.51 4.23
C PHE A 155 3.18 -8.12 5.45
N ILE A 156 3.56 -6.84 5.46
CA ILE A 156 4.29 -6.21 6.55
C ILE A 156 3.25 -5.50 7.42
N SER A 157 3.02 -6.00 8.63
CA SER A 157 2.02 -5.45 9.55
C SER A 157 2.69 -4.80 10.75
N TYR A 158 2.15 -3.66 11.17
CA TYR A 158 2.56 -3.04 12.43
C TYR A 158 2.01 -3.84 13.60
N VAL A 159 2.90 -4.25 14.50
CA VAL A 159 2.53 -4.83 15.80
C VAL A 159 2.81 -3.78 16.86
N PRO A 160 1.78 -3.21 17.50
CA PRO A 160 1.98 -2.28 18.60
C PRO A 160 2.78 -2.95 19.72
N ALA A 161 3.79 -2.27 20.25
CA ALA A 161 4.46 -2.73 21.45
C ALA A 161 3.42 -2.94 22.56
N ILE A 162 3.56 -4.04 23.33
CA ILE A 162 2.71 -4.29 24.48
C ILE A 162 2.88 -3.11 25.42
N VAL A 163 1.80 -2.35 25.59
CA VAL A 163 1.80 -1.15 26.42
C VAL A 163 1.90 -1.62 27.86
N ASP A 164 2.98 -1.25 28.53
CA ASP A 164 3.04 -1.36 29.98
C ASP A 164 1.88 -0.52 30.54
N PRO A 165 0.90 -1.11 31.26
CA PRO A 165 -0.24 -0.38 31.79
C PRO A 165 0.15 0.69 32.82
N SER A 166 1.40 0.69 33.30
CA SER A 166 1.94 1.74 34.16
C SER A 166 2.50 2.95 33.40
N ALA A 167 2.65 2.86 32.08
CA ALA A 167 3.14 3.93 31.25
C ALA A 167 2.02 4.92 30.88
N PRO A 168 2.27 6.24 30.84
CA PRO A 168 1.23 7.22 30.55
C PRO A 168 0.58 6.98 29.18
N PRO A 169 -0.74 7.21 29.02
CA PRO A 169 -1.42 7.06 27.74
C PRO A 169 -0.89 8.06 26.70
N GLY A 170 -0.62 7.60 25.48
CA GLY A 170 -0.12 8.46 24.39
C GLY A 170 1.41 8.51 24.26
N ASN A 171 2.11 7.49 24.75
CA ASN A 171 3.56 7.41 24.65
C ASN A 171 4.07 7.18 23.23
N THR A 172 3.21 6.82 22.28
CA THR A 172 3.56 6.68 20.87
C THR A 172 2.57 7.44 19.99
N LEU A 173 3.02 7.84 18.78
CA LEU A 173 2.14 8.51 17.83
C LEU A 173 0.93 7.63 17.48
N TYR A 174 1.13 6.33 17.31
CA TYR A 174 0.04 5.37 17.10
C TYR A 174 -1.05 5.47 18.17
N GLN A 175 -0.69 5.49 19.45
CA GLN A 175 -1.65 5.64 20.54
C GLN A 175 -2.32 7.02 20.53
N ALA A 176 -1.57 8.08 20.28
CA ALA A 176 -2.10 9.43 20.18
C ALA A 176 -3.11 9.56 19.03
N LEU A 177 -2.83 8.95 17.87
CA LEU A 177 -3.72 8.89 16.72
C LEU A 177 -5.00 8.09 17.02
N LEU A 178 -4.89 6.96 17.71
CA LEU A 178 -6.07 6.21 18.15
C LEU A 178 -6.97 7.04 19.06
N ALA A 179 -6.38 7.74 20.04
CA ALA A 179 -7.12 8.59 20.96
C ALA A 179 -7.73 9.82 20.28
N ALA A 180 -7.08 10.35 19.24
CA ALA A 180 -7.56 11.50 18.47
C ALA A 180 -8.59 11.15 17.39
N ARG A 181 -8.71 9.86 17.01
CA ARG A 181 -9.66 9.42 15.97
C ARG A 181 -11.09 9.93 16.16
N PRO A 182 -11.68 9.93 17.37
CA PRO A 182 -13.03 10.48 17.60
C PRO A 182 -13.13 12.00 17.39
N ALA A 183 -12.04 12.74 17.56
CA ALA A 183 -12.00 14.18 17.30
C ALA A 183 -11.95 14.52 15.80
N GLY A 184 -11.68 13.52 14.95
CA GLY A 184 -11.72 13.62 13.50
C GLY A 184 -10.36 13.85 12.85
N ARG A 185 -10.39 13.98 11.52
CA ARG A 185 -9.21 14.02 10.65
C ARG A 185 -8.23 15.13 11.00
N GLU A 186 -8.71 16.36 11.18
CA GLU A 186 -7.87 17.53 11.46
C GLU A 186 -7.02 17.35 12.73
N SER A 187 -7.59 16.71 13.76
CA SER A 187 -6.86 16.44 15.00
C SER A 187 -5.74 15.42 14.79
N MET A 188 -5.98 14.39 13.97
CA MET A 188 -4.96 13.39 13.62
C MET A 188 -3.85 13.99 12.74
N GLU A 189 -4.19 14.84 11.78
CA GLU A 189 -3.23 15.55 10.92
C GLU A 189 -2.37 16.53 11.73
N ALA A 190 -2.98 17.29 12.66
CA ALA A 190 -2.24 18.18 13.55
C ALA A 190 -1.26 17.41 14.47
N LEU A 191 -1.65 16.23 14.97
CA LEU A 191 -0.75 15.38 15.76
C LEU A 191 0.42 14.83 14.93
N ALA A 192 0.15 14.35 13.72
CA ALA A 192 1.18 13.88 12.81
C ALA A 192 2.17 15.01 12.44
N LEU A 193 1.67 16.22 12.16
CA LEU A 193 2.51 17.38 11.86
C LEU A 193 3.39 17.77 13.06
N ARG A 194 2.81 17.87 14.26
CA ARG A 194 3.58 18.15 15.49
C ARG A 194 4.63 17.09 15.78
N TYR A 195 4.33 15.82 15.50
CA TYR A 195 5.30 14.74 15.63
C TYR A 195 6.48 14.92 14.67
N ILE A 196 6.22 15.24 13.40
CA ILE A 196 7.28 15.51 12.41
C ILE A 196 8.13 16.72 12.81
N GLN A 197 7.51 17.74 13.42
CA GLN A 197 8.20 18.93 13.95
C GLN A 197 8.96 18.68 15.26
N GLY A 198 8.88 17.48 15.84
CA GLY A 198 9.51 17.16 17.13
C GLY A 198 8.81 17.75 18.36
N GLU A 199 7.57 18.24 18.20
CA GLU A 199 6.80 18.93 19.26
C GLU A 199 5.86 18.01 20.06
N SER A 200 5.77 16.74 19.68
CA SER A 200 4.89 15.76 20.31
C SER A 200 5.64 14.99 21.41
N PRO A 201 5.03 14.71 22.58
CA PRO A 201 5.63 13.85 23.60
C PRO A 201 5.71 12.37 23.18
N CYS A 202 5.30 12.05 21.95
CA CYS A 202 5.33 10.70 21.42
C CYS A 202 6.76 10.20 21.21
N ALA A 203 7.05 9.04 21.76
CA ALA A 203 8.24 8.25 21.49
C ALA A 203 7.94 7.08 20.53
N PRO A 204 8.94 6.56 19.83
CA PRO A 204 10.23 7.22 19.57
C PRO A 204 10.04 8.52 18.78
N ALA A 205 11.03 9.42 18.83
CA ALA A 205 11.00 10.68 18.08
C ALA A 205 10.92 10.44 16.57
N PHE A 206 10.41 11.43 15.83
CA PHE A 206 10.40 11.39 14.37
C PHE A 206 11.83 11.25 13.84
N LEU A 207 11.99 10.43 12.82
CA LEU A 207 13.27 10.28 12.15
C LEU A 207 13.53 11.52 11.31
N GLY A 208 14.47 12.35 11.77
CA GLY A 208 14.96 13.50 11.03
C GLY A 208 15.55 13.12 9.68
N LEU A 209 15.94 14.14 8.90
CA LEU A 209 16.41 14.08 7.51
C LEU A 209 17.24 12.82 7.19
N PRO A 210 17.17 12.27 5.96
CA PRO A 210 17.84 11.02 5.56
C PRO A 210 19.33 10.88 5.95
N GLY A 211 20.06 11.98 6.15
CA GLY A 211 21.46 12.00 6.60
C GLY A 211 21.69 11.79 8.10
N GLU A 212 20.64 11.83 8.93
CA GLU A 212 20.68 11.57 10.38
C GLU A 212 20.27 10.13 10.72
N LEU A 213 19.88 9.34 9.72
CA LEU A 213 19.56 7.93 9.92
C LEU A 213 20.83 7.19 10.35
N PRO A 214 20.79 6.40 11.44
CA PRO A 214 21.93 5.61 11.88
C PRO A 214 22.49 4.78 10.72
N ALA A 215 23.82 4.65 10.61
CA ALA A 215 24.48 3.98 9.48
C ALA A 215 23.89 2.61 9.12
N LEU A 216 23.41 1.86 10.13
CA LEU A 216 22.72 0.58 9.98
C LEU A 216 21.48 0.66 9.07
N TRP A 217 20.74 1.77 9.04
CA TRP A 217 19.53 1.95 8.24
C TRP A 217 19.79 1.89 6.74
N HIS A 218 20.87 2.52 6.29
CA HIS A 218 21.26 2.50 4.89
C HIS A 218 21.51 1.08 4.43
N SER A 219 22.21 0.28 5.26
CA SER A 219 22.42 -1.14 4.99
C SER A 219 21.12 -1.93 4.88
N TYR A 220 20.10 -1.66 5.72
CA TYR A 220 18.80 -2.32 5.61
C TYR A 220 18.06 -1.96 4.32
N VAL A 221 18.06 -0.68 3.92
CA VAL A 221 17.46 -0.26 2.66
C VAL A 221 18.15 -0.95 1.48
N ASP A 222 19.48 -1.00 1.48
CA ASP A 222 20.26 -1.72 0.46
C ASP A 222 19.97 -3.23 0.46
N VAL A 223 19.67 -3.83 1.62
CA VAL A 223 19.24 -5.22 1.72
C VAL A 223 17.90 -5.44 1.04
N ALA A 224 16.91 -4.57 1.23
CA ALA A 224 15.61 -4.68 0.54
C ALA A 224 15.78 -4.58 -0.98
N MET A 225 16.58 -3.62 -1.45
CA MET A 225 16.87 -3.46 -2.88
C MET A 225 17.59 -4.69 -3.45
N ALA A 226 18.57 -5.22 -2.73
CA ALA A 226 19.26 -6.45 -3.12
C ALA A 226 18.31 -7.65 -3.15
N ALA A 227 17.38 -7.76 -2.21
CA ALA A 227 16.40 -8.84 -2.17
C ALA A 227 15.47 -8.82 -3.38
N GLN A 228 15.03 -7.64 -3.82
CA GLN A 228 14.21 -7.51 -5.04
C GLN A 228 14.99 -7.92 -6.30
N GLN A 229 16.28 -7.58 -6.38
CA GLN A 229 17.12 -7.91 -7.53
C GLN A 229 17.54 -9.39 -7.55
N LEU A 230 17.71 -10.01 -6.37
CA LEU A 230 18.33 -11.32 -6.20
C LEU A 230 17.38 -12.38 -5.65
N CYS A 231 16.06 -12.16 -5.68
CA CYS A 231 15.06 -13.10 -5.15
C CYS A 231 15.13 -14.51 -5.77
N SER A 232 15.60 -14.60 -7.03
CA SER A 232 15.83 -15.87 -7.74
C SER A 232 17.17 -16.54 -7.41
N GLN A 233 18.04 -15.89 -6.62
CA GLN A 233 19.41 -16.34 -6.32
C GLN A 233 19.68 -16.34 -4.80
N PRO A 234 19.06 -17.26 -4.03
CA PRO A 234 19.12 -17.27 -2.55
C PRO A 234 20.54 -17.18 -1.97
N LYS A 235 21.49 -17.92 -2.55
CA LYS A 235 22.90 -17.94 -2.08
C LYS A 235 23.60 -16.60 -2.30
N LEU A 236 23.37 -15.96 -3.45
CA LEU A 236 23.97 -14.66 -3.75
C LEU A 236 23.35 -13.57 -2.87
N LEU A 237 22.04 -13.63 -2.65
CA LEU A 237 21.35 -12.74 -1.71
C LEU A 237 21.91 -12.88 -0.29
N GLN A 238 22.11 -14.10 0.22
CA GLN A 238 22.71 -14.33 1.54
C GLN A 238 24.10 -13.70 1.65
N GLN A 239 24.98 -13.93 0.66
CA GLN A 239 26.31 -13.29 0.62
C GLN A 239 26.23 -11.77 0.61
N ARG A 240 25.25 -11.21 -0.11
CA ARG A 240 25.02 -9.77 -0.16
C ARG A 240 24.53 -9.21 1.17
N ILE A 241 23.61 -9.90 1.85
CA ILE A 241 23.13 -9.53 3.20
C ILE A 241 24.31 -9.49 4.18
N PHE A 242 25.13 -10.53 4.22
CA PHE A 242 26.33 -10.59 5.07
C PHE A 242 27.28 -9.43 4.81
N THR A 243 27.51 -9.10 3.53
CA THR A 243 28.37 -7.97 3.15
C THR A 243 27.79 -6.63 3.63
N LEU A 244 26.49 -6.40 3.42
CA LEU A 244 25.82 -5.13 3.74
C LEU A 244 25.67 -4.90 5.24
N LEU A 245 25.44 -5.96 6.00
CA LEU A 245 25.26 -5.91 7.45
C LEU A 245 26.57 -6.13 8.23
N HIS A 246 27.70 -6.29 7.53
CA HIS A 246 29.00 -6.64 8.13
C HIS A 246 28.92 -7.86 9.06
N ALA A 247 28.16 -8.88 8.64
CA ALA A 247 27.97 -10.12 9.37
C ALA A 247 28.67 -11.28 8.63
N GLU A 248 29.19 -12.23 9.39
CA GLU A 248 29.86 -13.44 8.88
C GLU A 248 29.00 -14.70 9.05
N THR A 249 28.02 -14.67 9.97
CA THR A 249 27.18 -15.82 10.29
C THR A 249 25.70 -15.43 10.42
N ASP A 250 24.82 -16.41 10.26
CA ASP A 250 23.37 -16.24 10.45
C ASP A 250 23.04 -15.78 11.88
N GLU A 251 23.79 -16.26 12.89
CA GLU A 251 23.63 -15.87 14.29
C GLU A 251 23.97 -14.40 14.55
N GLN A 252 24.97 -13.86 13.83
CA GLN A 252 25.30 -12.43 13.93
C GLN A 252 24.17 -11.56 13.38
N VAL A 253 23.56 -11.96 12.25
CA VAL A 253 22.39 -11.29 11.70
C VAL A 253 21.21 -11.39 12.67
N ALA A 254 20.93 -12.58 13.22
CA ALA A 254 19.89 -12.78 14.21
C ALA A 254 20.11 -11.91 15.47
N ALA A 255 21.35 -11.79 15.95
CA ALA A 255 21.69 -10.95 17.10
C ALA A 255 21.50 -9.46 16.82
N LEU A 256 21.80 -8.99 15.60
CA LEU A 256 21.51 -7.62 15.16
C LEU A 256 20.00 -7.34 15.18
N LEU A 257 19.20 -8.26 14.63
CA LEU A 257 17.73 -8.13 14.59
C LEU A 257 17.11 -8.15 15.99
N ALA A 258 17.64 -8.96 16.90
CA ALA A 258 17.20 -9.04 18.29
C ALA A 258 17.69 -7.88 19.18
N SER A 259 18.55 -6.98 18.66
CA SER A 259 19.10 -5.88 19.44
C SER A 259 18.03 -4.82 19.78
N PRO A 260 18.12 -4.18 20.96
CA PRO A 260 17.23 -3.06 21.31
C PRO A 260 17.28 -1.93 20.28
N ALA A 261 18.47 -1.64 19.72
CA ALA A 261 18.64 -0.61 18.70
C ALA A 261 17.83 -0.90 17.42
N CYS A 262 17.74 -2.16 16.99
CA CYS A 262 16.92 -2.57 15.86
C CYS A 262 15.42 -2.42 16.18
N ALA A 263 15.00 -2.80 17.40
CA ALA A 263 13.63 -2.64 17.85
C ALA A 263 13.21 -1.16 17.90
N ASP A 264 14.04 -0.30 18.49
CA ASP A 264 13.81 1.14 18.58
C ASP A 264 13.76 1.78 17.19
N ALA A 265 14.68 1.39 16.30
CA ALA A 265 14.69 1.84 14.91
C ALA A 265 13.41 1.42 14.16
N THR A 266 13.00 0.16 14.32
CA THR A 266 11.77 -0.35 13.70
C THR A 266 10.54 0.38 14.23
N ALA A 267 10.47 0.65 15.52
CA ALA A 267 9.40 1.46 16.11
C ALA A 267 9.37 2.87 15.51
N ALA A 268 10.54 3.52 15.39
CA ALA A 268 10.66 4.87 14.82
C ALA A 268 10.27 4.91 13.35
N ALA A 269 10.64 3.87 12.58
CA ALA A 269 10.26 3.73 11.17
C ALA A 269 8.73 3.73 11.03
N TRP A 270 8.04 2.93 11.84
CA TRP A 270 6.60 2.82 11.79
C TRP A 270 5.88 4.11 12.19
N GLN A 271 6.28 4.74 13.29
CA GLN A 271 5.66 6.00 13.71
C GLN A 271 5.88 7.10 12.66
N SER A 272 7.09 7.21 12.12
CA SER A 272 7.42 8.17 11.06
C SER A 272 6.64 7.89 9.77
N TYR A 273 6.48 6.61 9.40
CA TYR A 273 5.69 6.21 8.24
C TYR A 273 4.22 6.61 8.41
N PHE A 274 3.62 6.37 9.59
CA PHE A 274 2.25 6.81 9.86
C PHE A 274 2.10 8.33 9.74
N ALA A 275 3.04 9.09 10.31
CA ALA A 275 3.00 10.54 10.23
C ALA A 275 3.02 11.02 8.77
N LEU A 276 3.97 10.53 7.97
CA LEU A 276 4.15 10.94 6.58
C LEU A 276 3.00 10.51 5.65
N ILE A 277 2.35 9.38 5.92
CA ILE A 277 1.13 8.97 5.19
C ILE A 277 -0.04 9.90 5.52
N ILE A 278 -0.13 10.39 6.76
CA ILE A 278 -1.19 11.31 7.21
C ILE A 278 -0.97 12.73 6.69
N THR A 279 0.28 13.20 6.63
CA THR A 279 0.67 14.54 6.15
C THR A 279 1.45 14.47 4.83
N PRO A 280 0.77 14.11 3.71
CA PRO A 280 1.45 13.93 2.44
C PRO A 280 2.15 15.21 1.97
N GLY A 281 3.37 15.07 1.47
CA GLY A 281 4.18 16.16 0.92
C GLY A 281 5.25 16.73 1.86
N HIS A 282 5.36 16.24 3.10
CA HIS A 282 6.35 16.78 4.04
C HIS A 282 7.79 16.31 3.77
N ASP A 283 7.97 15.01 3.47
CA ASP A 283 9.26 14.43 3.06
C ASP A 283 9.03 13.15 2.23
N ASN A 284 8.93 13.33 0.90
CA ASN A 284 8.70 12.21 -0.02
C ASN A 284 9.92 11.28 -0.11
N ALA A 285 11.13 11.78 0.13
CA ALA A 285 12.34 10.97 0.06
C ALA A 285 12.38 9.99 1.24
N LEU A 286 12.16 10.48 2.46
CA LEU A 286 12.03 9.62 3.63
C LEU A 286 10.85 8.67 3.49
N LEU A 287 9.68 9.15 3.04
CA LEU A 287 8.51 8.29 2.81
C LEU A 287 8.78 7.16 1.80
N SER A 288 9.60 7.41 0.77
CA SER A 288 10.00 6.37 -0.19
C SER A 288 11.00 5.36 0.41
N THR A 289 11.76 5.76 1.43
CA THR A 289 12.82 4.94 2.04
C THR A 289 12.28 4.03 3.14
N LEU A 290 11.33 4.53 3.95
CA LEU A 290 10.76 3.78 5.08
C LEU A 290 10.16 2.41 4.69
N PRO A 291 9.42 2.26 3.58
CA PRO A 291 8.95 0.95 3.12
C PRO A 291 10.06 -0.06 2.85
N HIS A 292 11.17 0.38 2.25
CA HIS A 292 12.32 -0.48 1.99
C HIS A 292 12.98 -0.93 3.29
N PHE A 293 13.16 0.01 4.24
CA PHE A 293 13.66 -0.33 5.57
C PHE A 293 12.76 -1.35 6.28
N LEU A 294 11.45 -1.09 6.36
CA LEU A 294 10.48 -2.00 6.98
C LEU A 294 10.42 -3.36 6.27
N GLY A 295 10.51 -3.37 4.94
CA GLY A 295 10.58 -4.59 4.13
C GLY A 295 11.84 -5.41 4.39
N ALA A 296 12.99 -4.76 4.56
CA ALA A 296 14.23 -5.44 4.93
C ALA A 296 14.13 -6.09 6.31
N ILE A 297 13.61 -5.37 7.31
CA ILE A 297 13.40 -5.93 8.65
C ILE A 297 12.45 -7.13 8.59
N HIS A 298 11.35 -7.02 7.84
CA HIS A 298 10.40 -8.12 7.64
C HIS A 298 11.06 -9.36 7.02
N LEU A 299 11.78 -9.17 5.93
CA LEU A 299 12.51 -10.23 5.23
C LEU A 299 13.54 -10.89 6.15
N LEU A 300 14.37 -10.11 6.83
CA LEU A 300 15.44 -10.61 7.68
C LEU A 300 14.89 -11.34 8.91
N ASN A 301 13.83 -10.84 9.55
CA ASN A 301 13.17 -11.56 10.64
C ASN A 301 12.66 -12.93 10.19
N HIS A 302 12.07 -13.01 8.99
CA HIS A 302 11.63 -14.28 8.42
C HIS A 302 12.77 -15.25 8.19
N LEU A 303 13.87 -14.78 7.59
CA LEU A 303 15.00 -15.64 7.24
C LEU A 303 15.81 -16.10 8.46
N TYR A 304 16.02 -15.22 9.45
CA TYR A 304 17.01 -15.44 10.51
C TYR A 304 16.41 -15.65 11.91
N LEU A 305 15.19 -15.18 12.19
CA LEU A 305 14.54 -15.40 13.48
C LEU A 305 13.47 -16.50 13.44
N PHE A 306 12.68 -16.57 12.36
CA PHE A 306 11.51 -17.47 12.31
C PHE A 306 11.72 -18.76 11.51
N ALA A 307 12.61 -18.78 10.52
CA ALA A 307 12.86 -19.95 9.68
C ALA A 307 14.36 -20.24 9.42
N PRO A 308 15.20 -20.37 10.46
CA PRO A 308 16.66 -20.46 10.28
C PRO A 308 17.17 -21.77 9.65
N SER A 309 16.34 -22.81 9.53
CA SER A 309 16.82 -24.20 9.31
C SER A 309 16.74 -24.71 7.87
N SER A 310 16.35 -23.91 6.89
CA SER A 310 16.36 -24.29 5.47
C SER A 310 16.54 -23.08 4.59
N PRO A 311 17.35 -23.15 3.52
CA PRO A 311 17.46 -22.05 2.58
C PRO A 311 16.07 -21.77 2.00
N PRO A 312 15.61 -20.50 2.02
CA PRO A 312 14.29 -20.15 1.52
C PRO A 312 14.20 -20.49 0.04
N SER A 313 13.02 -20.97 -0.38
CA SER A 313 12.76 -21.18 -1.81
C SER A 313 12.78 -19.82 -2.54
N ALA A 314 13.05 -19.83 -3.86
CA ALA A 314 12.97 -18.61 -4.67
C ALA A 314 11.57 -17.97 -4.63
N ALA A 315 10.51 -18.79 -4.55
CA ALA A 315 9.14 -18.30 -4.40
C ALA A 315 8.94 -17.58 -3.05
N THR A 316 9.46 -18.17 -1.96
CA THR A 316 9.43 -17.55 -0.62
C THR A 316 10.19 -16.23 -0.60
N LEU A 317 11.39 -16.18 -1.18
CA LEU A 317 12.17 -14.95 -1.28
C LEU A 317 11.47 -13.87 -2.10
N THR A 318 10.85 -14.25 -3.22
CA THR A 318 10.07 -13.32 -4.04
C THR A 318 8.90 -12.75 -3.26
N ALA A 319 8.16 -13.60 -2.53
CA ALA A 319 7.05 -13.15 -1.69
C ALA A 319 7.50 -12.17 -0.60
N LEU A 320 8.64 -12.42 0.06
CA LEU A 320 9.21 -11.55 1.08
C LEU A 320 9.75 -10.23 0.50
N ALA A 321 10.46 -10.28 -0.63
CA ALA A 321 11.07 -9.11 -1.26
C ALA A 321 10.04 -8.11 -1.82
N HIS A 322 8.83 -8.60 -2.16
CA HIS A 322 7.72 -7.80 -2.66
C HIS A 322 6.57 -7.68 -1.64
N ALA A 323 6.86 -7.87 -0.35
CA ALA A 323 5.86 -7.75 0.69
C ALA A 323 5.31 -6.31 0.75
N SER A 324 3.99 -6.19 0.94
CA SER A 324 3.29 -4.91 0.98
C SER A 324 3.01 -4.49 2.42
N ILE A 325 3.14 -3.20 2.71
CA ILE A 325 2.76 -2.65 4.02
C ILE A 325 1.23 -2.65 4.14
N VAL A 326 0.74 -3.20 5.25
CA VAL A 326 -0.66 -3.12 5.66
C VAL A 326 -0.78 -2.11 6.78
N LEU A 327 -1.54 -1.05 6.52
CA LEU A 327 -1.80 -0.01 7.51
C LEU A 327 -2.79 -0.52 8.58
N PRO A 328 -2.61 -0.14 9.86
CA PRO A 328 -3.52 -0.55 10.92
C PRO A 328 -4.94 -0.03 10.68
N ALA A 329 -5.92 -0.93 10.56
CA ALA A 329 -7.33 -0.59 10.34
C ALA A 329 -7.93 0.29 11.45
N ALA A 330 -7.34 0.27 12.65
CA ALA A 330 -7.76 1.12 13.75
C ALA A 330 -7.43 2.62 13.54
N ILE A 331 -6.47 2.93 12.65
CA ILE A 331 -6.07 4.31 12.29
C ILE A 331 -6.47 4.63 10.85
N PHE A 332 -6.42 3.66 9.93
CA PHE A 332 -6.64 3.88 8.51
C PHE A 332 -7.88 3.13 7.99
N PRO A 333 -8.67 3.73 7.08
CA PRO A 333 -8.53 5.10 6.56
C PRO A 333 -8.80 6.15 7.65
N LEU A 334 -8.28 7.36 7.43
CA LEU A 334 -8.59 8.51 8.27
C LEU A 334 -10.09 8.84 8.17
N PRO A 335 -10.68 9.45 9.23
CA PRO A 335 -12.03 10.00 9.14
C PRO A 335 -12.17 10.96 7.95
N ALA A 336 -13.39 11.12 7.44
CA ALA A 336 -13.66 12.13 6.41
C ALA A 336 -13.27 13.54 6.92
N ALA A 337 -12.81 14.40 6.01
CA ALA A 337 -12.66 15.80 6.34
C ALA A 337 -14.04 16.37 6.70
N LYS A 338 -14.11 17.27 7.68
CA LYS A 338 -15.36 18.01 7.89
C LYS A 338 -15.53 18.92 6.69
N ASP A 339 -16.62 18.77 5.96
CA ASP A 339 -16.96 19.72 4.92
C ASP A 339 -17.11 21.11 5.58
N ALA A 340 -16.38 22.09 5.06
CA ALA A 340 -16.40 23.46 5.57
C ALA A 340 -17.73 24.20 5.28
N ALA A 341 -18.84 23.47 5.06
CA ALA A 341 -20.09 24.03 4.57
C ALA A 341 -21.31 23.35 5.21
N SER A 342 -21.65 23.77 6.42
CA SER A 342 -23.04 23.97 6.87
C SER A 342 -23.01 24.81 8.15
N GLY A 343 -22.53 26.04 8.02
CA GLY A 343 -22.70 27.08 9.02
C GLY A 343 -23.66 28.11 8.46
N ASP A 344 -24.91 28.04 8.94
CA ASP A 344 -25.94 29.08 8.84
C ASP A 344 -25.48 30.42 9.47
#